data_AF-A0A7D6BTF2-F1
#
_entry.id   AF-A0A7D6BTF2-F1
#
_cell.length_a   1.000
_cell.length_b   1.000
_cell.length_c   1.000
_cell.angle_alpha   90.00
_cell.angle_beta   90.00
_cell.angle_gamma   90.00
#
_symmetry.space_group_name_H-M   'P 1'
#
loop_
_entity.id
_entity.type
_entity.pdbx_description
1 polymer ?
#
loop_
_entity_poly.entity_id
_entity_poly.type
_entity_poly.pdbx_seq_one_letter_code
_entity_poly.pdbx_strand_id
1 'polypeptide(L)'
;MERCLICQKDFEVSEGVFFDGRWFCRECSIQYGQFETCSRCKRKVARWEYTEHNGKILCNQCYDKTMTEERLARMCKICKKEIVGPSVTDPQGAKVCLECFRKNNLRPFGVRLAVCRACKKEVSDSNVIYVKNKPVCRDCVEKFMRERTFLVCSECGSKIYEKPQKVEAKILCPLCYSKLSREEICAVCGKVIKAIKFVRRDGAILCMECSKKQS
;
A
#
# COMPACT_ATOMS: atom_id res chain seq x y z
N MET A 1 27.38 53.47 16.68
CA MET A 1 28.25 53.34 15.50
C MET A 1 28.95 52.00 15.61
N GLU A 2 29.13 51.33 14.49
CA GLU A 2 29.78 50.01 14.42
C GLU A 2 30.96 50.05 13.47
N ARG A 3 31.92 49.14 13.63
CA ARG A 3 33.12 49.09 12.79
C ARG A 3 33.06 47.93 11.81
N CYS A 4 33.31 48.21 10.53
CA CYS A 4 33.31 47.19 9.49
C CYS A 4 34.54 46.28 9.65
N LEU A 5 34.32 44.97 9.71
CA LEU A 5 35.41 43.99 9.82
C LEU A 5 36.43 44.08 8.68
N ILE A 6 35.97 44.40 7.46
CA ILE A 6 36.79 44.35 6.25
C ILE A 6 37.56 45.65 6.04
N CYS A 7 36.87 46.78 5.96
CA CYS A 7 37.51 48.07 5.67
C CYS A 7 37.89 48.88 6.92
N GLN A 8 37.56 48.39 8.12
CA GLN A 8 37.86 49.04 9.41
C GLN A 8 37.30 50.46 9.58
N LYS A 9 36.39 50.89 8.71
CA LYS A 9 35.67 52.17 8.82
C LYS A 9 34.48 52.03 9.78
N ASP A 10 34.24 53.07 10.56
CA ASP A 10 33.04 53.21 11.38
C ASP A 10 31.86 53.64 10.51
N PHE A 11 30.66 53.14 10.81
CA PHE A 11 29.44 53.42 10.05
C PHE A 11 28.19 53.37 10.97
N GLU A 12 27.06 53.90 10.49
CA GLU A 12 25.79 53.82 11.22
C GLU A 12 25.19 52.42 11.14
N VAL A 13 24.58 51.92 12.22
CA VAL A 13 23.99 50.57 12.28
C VAL A 13 23.00 50.31 11.13
N SER A 14 22.26 51.33 10.71
CA SER A 14 21.33 51.35 9.56
C SER A 14 22.01 51.11 8.20
N GLU A 15 23.31 51.38 8.09
CA GLU A 15 24.10 51.34 6.86
C GLU A 15 24.99 50.09 6.74
N GLY A 16 24.84 49.11 7.64
CA GLY A 16 25.56 47.86 7.51
C GLY A 16 24.78 46.64 7.94
N VAL A 17 25.47 45.52 7.87
CA VAL A 17 24.92 44.19 8.02
C VAL A 17 25.65 43.50 9.16
N PHE A 18 24.89 42.96 10.11
CA PHE A 18 25.41 42.08 11.14
C PHE A 18 25.27 40.62 10.70
N PHE A 19 26.38 39.91 10.58
CA PHE A 19 26.41 38.52 10.14
C PHE A 19 27.52 37.75 10.87
N ASP A 20 27.20 36.55 11.34
CA ASP A 20 28.14 35.67 12.05
C ASP A 20 28.85 36.35 13.24
N GLY A 21 28.09 37.14 14.01
CA GLY A 21 28.59 37.87 15.17
C GLY A 21 29.44 39.10 14.83
N ARG A 22 29.51 39.54 13.57
CA ARG A 22 30.37 40.64 13.12
C ARG A 22 29.62 41.64 12.24
N TRP A 23 30.10 42.89 12.24
CA TRP A 23 29.55 44.00 11.45
C TRP A 23 30.30 44.22 10.14
N PHE A 24 29.57 44.45 9.05
CA PHE A 24 30.09 44.78 7.73
C PHE A 24 29.39 46.02 7.19
N CYS A 25 30.12 47.02 6.69
CA CYS A 25 29.50 48.13 5.98
C CYS A 25 28.85 47.62 4.67
N ARG A 26 27.85 48.36 4.17
CA ARG A 26 27.11 47.97 2.96
C ARG A 26 28.01 47.66 1.77
N GLU A 27 29.00 48.49 1.48
CA GLU A 27 29.94 48.30 0.36
C GLU A 27 30.72 46.99 0.48
N CYS A 28 31.36 46.76 1.63
CA CYS A 28 32.13 45.53 1.85
C CYS A 28 31.23 44.29 1.90
N SER A 29 30.00 44.41 2.40
CA SER A 29 29.01 43.33 2.36
C SER A 29 28.62 42.96 0.92
N ILE A 30 28.59 43.93 0.01
CA ILE A 30 28.30 43.72 -1.41
C ILE A 30 29.51 43.14 -2.15
N GLN A 31 30.71 43.60 -1.81
CA GLN A 31 31.93 43.19 -2.50
C GLN A 31 32.43 41.80 -2.07
N TYR A 32 32.31 41.47 -0.78
CA TYR A 32 32.86 40.25 -0.19
C TYR A 32 31.79 39.30 0.35
N GLY A 33 30.51 39.68 0.27
CA GLY A 33 29.41 38.79 0.60
C GLY A 33 29.41 37.56 -0.31
N GLN A 34 29.14 36.39 0.26
CA GLN A 34 28.77 35.23 -0.54
C GLN A 34 27.37 35.49 -1.09
N PHE A 35 27.28 35.63 -2.42
CA PHE A 35 26.02 35.80 -3.14
C PHE A 35 25.58 34.50 -3.75
N GLU A 36 24.30 34.22 -3.62
CA GLU A 36 23.64 33.10 -4.24
C GLU A 36 22.54 33.59 -5.17
N THR A 37 22.10 32.75 -6.09
CA THR A 37 21.03 33.12 -7.03
C THR A 37 19.70 32.56 -6.55
N CYS A 38 18.73 33.45 -6.29
CA CYS A 38 17.38 33.02 -5.94
C CYS A 38 16.81 32.15 -7.07
N SER A 39 16.44 30.93 -6.74
CA SER A 39 15.97 29.93 -7.69
C SER A 39 14.68 30.35 -8.42
N ARG A 40 13.85 31.19 -7.77
CA ARG A 40 12.56 31.66 -8.29
C ARG A 40 12.66 32.95 -9.11
N CYS A 41 13.18 34.04 -8.54
CA CYS A 41 13.23 35.36 -9.22
C CYS A 41 14.57 35.66 -9.93
N LYS A 42 15.56 34.77 -9.81
CA LYS A 42 16.91 34.89 -10.41
C LYS A 42 17.75 36.09 -9.94
N ARG A 43 17.28 36.86 -8.95
CA ARG A 43 18.06 37.91 -8.31
C ARG A 43 19.22 37.32 -7.50
N LYS A 44 20.40 37.95 -7.58
CA LYS A 44 21.50 37.68 -6.64
C LYS A 44 21.08 38.13 -5.24
N VAL A 45 21.29 37.27 -4.26
CA VAL A 45 20.93 37.51 -2.86
C VAL A 45 22.11 37.21 -1.98
N ALA A 46 22.36 38.11 -1.03
CA ALA A 46 23.38 37.89 -0.02
C ALA A 46 22.94 36.75 0.92
N ARG A 47 23.92 36.12 1.58
CA ARG A 47 23.70 35.00 2.50
C ARG A 47 22.65 35.24 3.60
N TRP A 48 22.46 36.47 4.04
CA TRP A 48 21.47 36.86 5.05
C TRP A 48 20.09 37.24 4.49
N GLU A 49 19.94 37.32 3.16
CA GLU A 49 18.67 37.69 2.49
C GLU A 49 17.98 36.49 1.82
N TYR A 50 18.44 35.28 2.11
CA TYR A 50 17.86 34.07 1.55
C TYR A 50 17.58 33.00 2.61
N THR A 51 16.66 32.12 2.28
CA THR A 51 16.36 30.89 3.01
C THR A 51 16.48 29.72 2.04
N GLU A 52 17.09 28.63 2.50
CA GLU A 52 17.09 27.38 1.74
C GLU A 52 15.79 26.61 2.01
N HIS A 53 15.07 26.26 0.95
CA HIS A 53 13.81 25.53 1.02
C HIS A 53 13.80 24.41 -0.02
N ASN A 54 13.67 23.16 0.43
CA ASN A 54 13.70 21.98 -0.45
C ASN A 54 14.92 21.94 -1.40
N GLY A 55 16.11 22.26 -0.88
CA GLY A 55 17.37 22.30 -1.64
C GLY A 55 17.48 23.45 -2.64
N LYS A 56 16.63 24.48 -2.52
CA LYS A 56 16.65 25.68 -3.37
C LYS A 56 16.86 26.92 -2.54
N ILE A 57 17.74 27.79 -3.01
CA ILE A 57 17.95 29.11 -2.41
C ILE A 57 16.83 30.05 -2.86
N LEU A 58 16.08 30.62 -1.92
CA LEU A 58 15.02 31.58 -2.18
C LEU A 58 15.28 32.87 -1.42
N CYS A 59 15.14 34.03 -2.08
CA CYS A 59 15.13 35.30 -1.35
C CYS A 59 13.94 35.34 -0.37
N ASN A 60 14.04 36.09 0.73
CA ASN A 60 13.01 36.11 1.78
C ASN A 60 11.59 36.36 1.22
N GLN A 61 11.44 37.32 0.29
CA GLN A 61 10.16 37.58 -0.37
C GLN A 61 9.63 36.39 -1.19
N CYS A 62 10.50 35.67 -1.89
CA CYS A 62 10.10 34.49 -2.65
C CYS A 62 9.79 33.31 -1.73
N TYR A 63 10.54 33.19 -0.62
CA TYR A 63 10.27 32.20 0.42
C TYR A 63 8.88 32.41 1.03
N ASP A 64 8.54 33.63 1.46
CA ASP A 64 7.23 33.96 2.04
C ASP A 64 6.08 33.65 1.09
N LYS A 65 6.23 33.99 -0.19
CA LYS A 65 5.24 33.64 -1.24
C LYS A 65 5.09 32.13 -1.39
N THR A 66 6.20 31.39 -1.37
CA THR A 66 6.20 29.93 -1.50
C THR A 66 5.52 29.29 -0.29
N MET A 67 5.84 29.73 0.92
CA MET A 67 5.20 29.25 2.15
C MET A 67 3.70 29.55 2.17
N THR A 68 3.29 30.72 1.65
CA THR A 68 1.88 31.08 1.50
C THR A 68 1.16 30.17 0.51
N GLU A 69 1.75 29.94 -0.66
CA GLU A 69 1.21 29.02 -1.69
C GLU A 69 1.10 27.59 -1.16
N GLU A 70 2.13 27.09 -0.47
CA GLU A 70 2.13 25.76 0.15
C GLU A 70 1.11 25.65 1.29
N ARG A 71 0.89 26.73 2.06
CA ARG A 71 -0.15 26.77 3.09
C ARG A 71 -1.54 26.73 2.46
N LEU A 72 -1.78 27.53 1.41
CA LEU A 72 -3.03 27.51 0.64
C LEU A 72 -3.29 26.14 0.01
N ALA A 73 -2.26 25.48 -0.51
CA ALA A 73 -2.35 24.12 -1.05
C ALA A 73 -2.74 23.07 0.00
N ARG A 74 -2.49 23.36 1.29
CA ARG A 74 -2.90 22.53 2.44
C ARG A 74 -4.24 22.95 3.03
N MET A 75 -4.98 23.89 2.44
CA MET A 75 -6.31 24.24 2.95
C MET A 75 -7.38 23.30 2.41
N CYS A 76 -8.29 22.88 3.29
CA CYS A 76 -9.47 22.14 2.89
C CYS A 76 -10.40 23.05 2.07
N LYS A 77 -10.75 22.62 0.87
CA LYS A 77 -11.67 23.34 -0.03
C LYS A 77 -13.02 23.66 0.62
N ILE A 78 -13.49 22.78 1.50
CA ILE A 78 -14.81 22.86 2.14
C ILE A 78 -14.77 23.72 3.41
N CYS A 79 -14.04 23.31 4.44
CA CYS A 79 -14.04 24.02 5.72
C CYS A 79 -13.05 25.18 5.82
N LYS A 80 -12.20 25.39 4.79
CA LYS A 80 -11.15 26.42 4.76
C LYS A 80 -10.19 26.38 5.95
N LYS A 81 -10.08 25.24 6.63
CA LYS A 81 -9.07 24.99 7.66
C LYS A 81 -7.83 24.36 7.03
N GLU A 82 -6.68 24.65 7.62
CA GLU A 82 -5.43 24.00 7.27
C GLU A 82 -5.50 22.51 7.61
N ILE A 83 -5.07 21.66 6.68
CA ILE A 83 -5.09 20.21 6.82
C ILE A 83 -3.77 19.79 7.46
N VAL A 84 -3.86 19.42 8.73
CA VAL A 84 -2.77 18.79 9.48
C VAL A 84 -3.02 17.28 9.45
N GLY A 85 -2.57 16.59 8.40
CA GLY A 85 -2.69 15.14 8.27
C GLY A 85 -3.24 14.64 6.92
N PRO A 86 -3.79 13.41 6.88
CA PRO A 86 -4.29 12.80 5.65
C PRO A 86 -5.41 13.63 5.01
N SER A 87 -5.42 13.68 3.69
CA SER A 87 -6.43 14.37 2.88
C SER A 87 -6.77 13.59 1.62
N VAL A 88 -7.93 13.91 1.05
CA VAL A 88 -8.35 13.43 -0.26
C VAL A 88 -8.23 14.59 -1.24
N THR A 89 -7.82 14.29 -2.48
CA THR A 89 -7.82 15.27 -3.57
C THR A 89 -9.10 15.10 -4.38
N ASP A 90 -9.80 16.19 -4.68
CA ASP A 90 -10.99 16.18 -5.54
C ASP A 90 -10.61 16.15 -7.04
N PRO A 91 -11.58 16.01 -7.98
CA PRO A 91 -11.30 15.95 -9.42
C PRO A 91 -10.67 17.22 -10.00
N GLN A 92 -10.79 18.35 -9.30
CA GLN A 92 -10.21 19.63 -9.71
C GLN A 92 -8.82 19.85 -9.09
N GLY A 93 -8.27 18.83 -8.40
CA GLY A 93 -6.95 18.90 -7.77
C GLY A 93 -6.96 19.55 -6.38
N ALA A 94 -8.11 19.92 -5.84
CA ALA A 94 -8.20 20.59 -4.54
C ALA A 94 -8.21 19.59 -3.38
N LYS A 95 -7.59 19.97 -2.25
CA LYS A 95 -7.53 19.14 -1.05
C LYS A 95 -8.80 19.24 -0.21
N VAL A 96 -9.25 18.11 0.34
CA VAL A 96 -10.38 17.99 1.25
C VAL A 96 -9.94 17.20 2.48
N CYS A 97 -10.18 17.73 3.69
CA CYS A 97 -9.87 17.00 4.93
C CYS A 97 -10.80 15.78 5.11
N LEU A 98 -10.33 14.76 5.82
CA LEU A 98 -11.11 13.53 6.04
C LEU A 98 -12.45 13.78 6.74
N GLU A 99 -12.51 14.77 7.63
CA GLU A 99 -13.75 15.14 8.32
C GLU A 99 -14.82 15.65 7.34
N CYS A 100 -14.47 16.63 6.49
CA CYS A 100 -15.38 17.12 5.46
C CYS A 100 -15.71 16.06 4.42
N PHE A 101 -14.76 15.19 4.08
CA PHE A 101 -14.97 14.08 3.15
C PHE A 101 -16.08 13.14 3.67
N ARG A 102 -15.99 12.72 4.94
CA ARG A 102 -17.00 11.88 5.59
C ARG A 102 -18.34 12.60 5.75
N LYS A 103 -18.33 13.84 6.26
CA LYS A 103 -19.55 14.59 6.56
C LYS A 103 -20.38 14.90 5.31
N ASN A 104 -19.73 15.09 4.16
CA ASN A 104 -20.40 15.39 2.90
C ASN A 104 -20.64 14.15 2.04
N ASN A 105 -20.42 12.94 2.57
CA ASN A 105 -20.53 11.67 1.82
C ASN A 105 -19.84 11.72 0.46
N LEU A 106 -18.67 12.37 0.39
CA LEU A 106 -17.90 12.44 -0.84
C LEU A 106 -17.39 11.04 -1.17
N ARG A 107 -17.54 10.62 -2.43
CA ARG A 107 -16.98 9.35 -2.88
C ARG A 107 -15.47 9.52 -3.11
N PRO A 108 -14.64 8.52 -2.77
CA PRO A 108 -13.22 8.58 -3.11
C PRO A 108 -13.11 8.63 -4.63
N PHE A 109 -12.64 9.75 -5.16
CA PHE A 109 -12.49 9.92 -6.59
C PHE A 109 -11.37 9.00 -7.08
N GLY A 110 -11.69 8.15 -8.08
CA GLY A 110 -10.77 7.15 -8.61
C GLY A 110 -11.13 5.70 -8.30
N VAL A 111 -12.17 5.42 -7.51
CA VAL A 111 -12.72 4.05 -7.42
C VAL A 111 -13.43 3.75 -8.74
N ARG A 112 -12.87 2.87 -9.56
CA ARG A 112 -13.59 2.36 -10.73
C ARG A 112 -14.73 1.52 -10.18
N LEU A 113 -15.95 1.96 -10.36
CA LEU A 113 -17.11 1.14 -10.00
C LEU A 113 -17.20 0.02 -11.03
N ALA A 114 -16.87 -1.20 -10.59
CA ALA A 114 -17.12 -2.38 -11.39
C ALA A 114 -18.61 -2.73 -11.27
N VAL A 115 -19.23 -3.16 -12.36
CA VAL A 115 -20.62 -3.64 -12.33
C VAL A 115 -20.61 -5.14 -12.06
N CYS A 116 -21.19 -5.57 -10.94
CA CYS A 116 -21.30 -6.98 -10.62
C CYS A 116 -22.02 -7.74 -11.74
N ARG A 117 -21.37 -8.77 -12.29
CA ARG A 117 -21.94 -9.60 -13.36
C ARG A 117 -23.26 -10.26 -12.95
N ALA A 118 -23.35 -10.69 -11.69
CA ALA A 118 -24.45 -11.50 -11.16
C ALA A 118 -25.69 -10.66 -10.81
N CYS A 119 -25.54 -9.59 -10.02
CA CYS A 119 -26.66 -8.78 -9.54
C CYS A 119 -26.82 -7.42 -10.23
N LYS A 120 -25.93 -7.08 -11.17
CA LYS A 120 -25.92 -5.81 -11.92
C LYS A 120 -25.74 -4.54 -11.09
N LYS A 121 -25.43 -4.66 -9.79
CA LYS A 121 -25.14 -3.51 -8.92
C LYS A 121 -23.70 -3.03 -9.12
N GLU A 122 -23.51 -1.72 -9.00
CA GLU A 122 -22.19 -1.11 -8.89
C GLU A 122 -21.51 -1.53 -7.59
N VAL A 123 -20.23 -1.89 -7.67
CA VAL A 123 -19.41 -2.26 -6.51
C VAL A 123 -18.09 -1.51 -6.52
N SER A 124 -17.66 -1.10 -5.32
CA SER A 124 -16.33 -0.53 -5.12
C SER A 124 -15.25 -1.59 -5.33
N ASP A 125 -14.05 -1.17 -5.74
CA ASP A 125 -12.90 -2.06 -5.92
C ASP A 125 -12.55 -2.88 -4.66
N SER A 126 -12.87 -2.37 -3.47
CA SER A 126 -12.70 -3.09 -2.19
C SER A 126 -13.67 -4.25 -1.98
N ASN A 127 -14.77 -4.31 -2.73
CA ASN A 127 -15.87 -5.28 -2.55
C ASN A 127 -16.15 -6.11 -3.81
N VAL A 128 -15.23 -6.11 -4.77
CA VAL A 128 -15.32 -6.88 -6.02
C VAL A 128 -14.34 -8.05 -6.01
N ILE A 129 -14.81 -9.22 -6.42
CA ILE A 129 -14.03 -10.45 -6.63
C ILE A 129 -14.10 -10.78 -8.12
N TYR A 130 -12.95 -11.04 -8.75
CA TYR A 130 -12.91 -11.40 -10.16
C TYR A 130 -12.96 -12.91 -10.36
N VAL A 131 -14.08 -13.39 -10.92
CA VAL A 131 -14.27 -14.80 -11.29
C VAL A 131 -14.19 -14.91 -12.81
N LYS A 132 -13.17 -15.63 -13.31
CA LYS A 132 -12.88 -15.74 -14.76
C LYS A 132 -12.78 -14.35 -15.43
N ASN A 133 -12.01 -13.44 -14.82
CA ASN A 133 -11.83 -12.04 -15.26
C ASN A 133 -13.11 -11.21 -15.34
N LYS A 134 -14.19 -11.62 -14.66
CA LYS A 134 -15.43 -10.85 -14.58
C LYS A 134 -15.74 -10.46 -13.13
N PRO A 135 -16.10 -9.19 -12.86
CA PRO A 135 -16.34 -8.70 -11.51
C PRO A 135 -17.64 -9.29 -10.91
N VAL A 136 -17.57 -9.74 -9.66
CA VAL A 136 -18.69 -10.27 -8.87
C VAL A 136 -18.62 -9.66 -7.47
N CYS A 137 -19.74 -9.20 -6.90
CA CYS A 137 -19.74 -8.66 -5.55
C CYS A 137 -19.55 -9.78 -4.51
N ARG A 138 -18.95 -9.45 -3.36
CA ARG A 138 -18.73 -10.42 -2.28
C ARG A 138 -20.03 -11.13 -1.86
N ASP A 139 -21.14 -10.41 -1.72
CA ASP A 139 -22.44 -10.99 -1.35
C ASP A 139 -22.91 -12.06 -2.36
N CYS A 140 -22.73 -11.82 -3.66
CA CYS A 140 -23.10 -12.80 -4.68
C CYS A 140 -22.18 -14.03 -4.64
N VAL A 141 -20.90 -13.86 -4.31
CA VAL A 141 -19.98 -14.99 -4.11
C VAL A 141 -20.39 -15.78 -2.88
N GLU A 142 -20.67 -15.12 -1.76
CA GLU A 142 -21.11 -15.79 -0.54
C GLU A 142 -22.44 -16.53 -0.72
N LYS A 143 -23.42 -15.90 -1.38
CA LYS A 143 -24.69 -16.54 -1.74
C LYS A 143 -24.46 -17.78 -2.61
N PHE A 144 -23.62 -17.67 -3.64
CA PHE A 144 -23.26 -18.80 -4.50
C PHE A 144 -22.56 -19.93 -3.72
N MET A 145 -21.71 -19.60 -2.74
CA MET A 145 -21.03 -20.59 -1.89
C MET A 145 -21.98 -21.27 -0.91
N ARG A 146 -22.98 -20.55 -0.37
CA ARG A 146 -24.03 -21.13 0.49
C ARG A 146 -24.99 -22.05 -0.28
N GLU A 147 -25.27 -21.72 -1.54
CA GLU A 147 -26.21 -22.48 -2.39
C GLU A 147 -25.56 -23.69 -3.09
N ARG A 148 -24.23 -23.86 -3.02
CA ARG A 148 -23.60 -25.10 -3.50
C ARG A 148 -23.90 -26.25 -2.54
N THR A 149 -24.46 -27.32 -3.09
CA THR A 149 -24.42 -28.67 -2.51
C THR A 149 -22.96 -29.06 -2.30
N PHE A 150 -22.48 -28.91 -1.07
CA PHE A 150 -21.18 -29.46 -0.67
C PHE A 150 -21.32 -30.97 -0.53
N LEU A 151 -20.28 -31.69 -0.94
CA LEU A 151 -20.16 -33.11 -0.64
C LEU A 151 -19.39 -33.25 0.67
N VAL A 152 -19.67 -34.29 1.43
CA VAL A 152 -19.00 -34.55 2.70
C VAL A 152 -17.91 -35.58 2.46
N CYS A 153 -16.69 -35.30 2.93
CA CYS A 153 -15.60 -36.27 2.90
C CYS A 153 -15.96 -37.47 3.78
N SER A 154 -15.94 -38.66 3.20
CA SER A 154 -16.25 -39.91 3.89
C SER A 154 -15.26 -40.26 5.00
N GLU A 155 -14.05 -39.69 5.01
CA GLU A 155 -13.01 -40.01 6.00
C GLU A 155 -12.91 -38.98 7.14
N CYS A 156 -13.07 -37.69 6.85
CA CYS A 156 -12.89 -36.64 7.86
C CYS A 156 -14.13 -35.76 8.11
N GLY A 157 -15.24 -36.01 7.40
CA GLY A 157 -16.47 -35.23 7.55
C GLY A 157 -16.39 -33.78 7.05
N SER A 158 -15.25 -33.34 6.52
CA SER A 158 -15.10 -31.99 5.98
C SER A 158 -16.00 -31.77 4.76
N LYS A 159 -16.56 -30.57 4.64
CA LYS A 159 -17.26 -30.13 3.44
C LYS A 159 -16.26 -29.93 2.30
N ILE A 160 -16.52 -30.56 1.15
CA ILE A 160 -15.70 -30.50 -0.06
C ILE A 160 -16.34 -29.50 -1.02
N TYR A 161 -15.64 -28.40 -1.26
CA TYR A 161 -16.05 -27.32 -2.19
C TYR A 161 -15.35 -27.39 -3.55
N GLU A 162 -14.32 -28.24 -3.65
CA GLU A 162 -13.52 -28.50 -4.85
C GLU A 162 -13.96 -29.79 -5.54
N LYS A 163 -13.29 -30.20 -6.64
CA LYS A 163 -13.58 -31.48 -7.29
C LYS A 163 -13.28 -32.64 -6.33
N PRO A 164 -14.29 -33.42 -5.88
CA PRO A 164 -14.06 -34.54 -4.98
C PRO A 164 -13.28 -35.65 -5.69
N GLN A 165 -12.47 -36.39 -4.94
CA GLN A 165 -11.86 -37.62 -5.42
C GLN A 165 -12.76 -38.80 -5.07
N LYS A 166 -13.17 -39.59 -6.06
CA LYS A 166 -13.99 -40.79 -5.85
C LYS A 166 -13.09 -42.02 -5.87
N VAL A 167 -13.07 -42.77 -4.77
CA VAL A 167 -12.32 -44.03 -4.65
C VAL A 167 -13.25 -45.07 -4.04
N GLU A 168 -13.51 -46.17 -4.74
CA GLU A 168 -14.30 -47.31 -4.23
C GLU A 168 -15.59 -46.89 -3.49
N ALA A 169 -16.41 -46.05 -4.15
CA ALA A 169 -17.65 -45.47 -3.62
C ALA A 169 -17.52 -44.46 -2.45
N LYS A 170 -16.31 -44.16 -1.96
CA LYS A 170 -16.05 -43.08 -1.00
C LYS A 170 -15.75 -41.75 -1.71
N ILE A 171 -16.19 -40.65 -1.11
CA ILE A 171 -15.90 -39.28 -1.56
C ILE A 171 -14.82 -38.71 -0.64
N LEU A 172 -13.64 -38.41 -1.17
CA LEU A 172 -12.50 -37.94 -0.38
C LEU A 172 -12.16 -36.48 -0.70
N CYS A 173 -11.81 -35.72 0.34
CA CYS A 173 -11.20 -34.41 0.18
C CYS A 173 -9.74 -34.56 -0.31
N PRO A 174 -9.15 -33.53 -0.95
CA PRO A 174 -7.79 -33.61 -1.48
C PRO A 174 -6.73 -34.02 -0.44
N LEU A 175 -6.91 -33.59 0.82
CA LEU A 175 -5.99 -33.93 1.92
C LEU A 175 -6.12 -35.39 2.39
N CYS A 176 -7.33 -35.95 2.41
CA CYS A 176 -7.52 -37.37 2.72
C CYS A 176 -7.04 -38.25 1.58
N TYR A 177 -7.24 -37.81 0.33
CA TYR A 177 -6.72 -38.49 -0.85
C TYR A 177 -5.19 -38.52 -0.87
N SER A 178 -4.51 -37.40 -0.58
CA SER A 178 -3.04 -37.35 -0.57
C SER A 178 -2.39 -38.18 0.53
N LYS A 179 -3.11 -38.49 1.61
CA LYS A 179 -2.64 -39.45 2.63
C LYS A 179 -2.69 -40.89 2.13
N LEU A 180 -3.59 -41.22 1.21
CA LEU A 180 -3.67 -42.54 0.59
C LEU A 180 -2.59 -42.73 -0.48
N SER A 181 -2.08 -41.65 -1.06
CA SER A 181 -1.09 -41.68 -2.15
C SER A 181 0.37 -41.80 -1.70
N ARG A 182 0.65 -42.19 -0.45
CA ARG A 182 2.03 -42.47 -0.03
C ARG A 182 2.47 -43.81 -0.63
N GLU A 183 3.59 -43.77 -1.35
CA GLU A 183 4.25 -44.97 -1.88
C GLU A 183 4.78 -45.80 -0.70
N GLU A 184 4.27 -47.02 -0.57
CA GLU A 184 4.72 -47.99 0.43
C GLU A 184 5.10 -49.30 -0.26
N ILE A 185 5.91 -50.13 0.40
CA ILE A 185 6.44 -51.37 -0.19
C ILE A 185 5.67 -52.55 0.38
N CYS A 186 5.16 -53.43 -0.50
CA CYS A 186 4.55 -54.69 -0.07
C CYS A 186 5.59 -55.58 0.61
N ALA A 187 5.30 -55.99 1.85
CA ALA A 187 6.17 -56.84 2.66
C ALA A 187 6.40 -58.25 2.08
N VAL A 188 5.55 -58.71 1.16
CA VAL A 188 5.64 -60.05 0.56
C VAL A 188 6.34 -60.03 -0.81
N CYS A 189 6.01 -59.07 -1.67
CA CYS A 189 6.49 -59.05 -3.05
C CYS A 189 7.37 -57.85 -3.41
N GLY A 190 7.62 -56.93 -2.48
CA GLY A 190 8.48 -55.76 -2.71
C GLY A 190 7.92 -54.72 -3.68
N LYS A 191 6.71 -54.90 -4.22
CA LYS A 191 6.09 -53.93 -5.14
C LYS A 191 5.73 -52.64 -4.39
N VAL A 192 6.05 -51.50 -5.00
CA VAL A 192 5.58 -50.19 -4.54
C VAL A 192 4.07 -50.08 -4.80
N ILE A 193 3.30 -49.86 -3.74
CA ILE A 193 1.85 -49.69 -3.77
C ILE A 193 1.50 -48.22 -3.53
N LYS A 194 0.57 -47.69 -4.35
CA LYS A 194 0.22 -46.25 -4.36
C LYS A 194 -1.12 -45.90 -3.72
N ALA A 195 -1.88 -46.87 -3.25
CA ALA A 195 -3.06 -46.70 -2.41
C ALA A 195 -3.70 -48.08 -2.20
N ILE A 196 -4.38 -48.26 -1.06
CA ILE A 196 -4.99 -49.51 -0.52
C ILE A 196 -3.99 -50.34 0.29
N LYS A 197 -4.11 -50.21 1.62
CA LYS A 197 -3.30 -50.94 2.60
C LYS A 197 -4.08 -52.13 3.14
N PHE A 198 -3.54 -53.33 2.99
CA PHE A 198 -3.91 -54.47 3.81
C PHE A 198 -2.83 -54.65 4.86
N VAL A 199 -3.17 -54.44 6.13
CA VAL A 199 -2.23 -54.51 7.24
C VAL A 199 -2.45 -55.82 7.97
N ARG A 200 -1.43 -56.68 8.01
CA ARG A 200 -1.43 -57.90 8.82
C ARG A 200 -1.43 -57.53 10.31
N ARG A 201 -1.77 -58.48 11.18
CA ARG A 201 -1.77 -58.25 12.65
C ARG A 201 -0.40 -57.84 13.21
N ASP A 202 0.68 -58.15 12.51
CA ASP A 202 2.07 -57.78 12.84
C ASP A 202 2.47 -56.38 12.32
N GLY A 203 1.56 -55.65 11.67
CA GLY A 203 1.81 -54.33 11.10
C GLY A 203 2.41 -54.35 9.68
N ALA A 204 2.64 -55.54 9.09
CA ALA A 204 3.19 -55.64 7.74
C ALA A 204 2.16 -55.22 6.67
N ILE A 205 2.61 -54.42 5.69
CA ILE A 205 1.78 -53.88 4.63
C ILE A 205 1.80 -54.80 3.41
N LEU A 206 0.64 -55.18 2.89
CA LEU A 206 0.48 -56.06 1.74
C LEU A 206 -0.17 -55.36 0.56
N CYS A 207 0.27 -55.70 -0.66
CA CYS A 207 -0.49 -55.39 -1.87
C CYS A 207 -1.74 -56.27 -1.98
N MET A 208 -2.71 -55.82 -2.79
CA MET A 208 -3.98 -56.53 -2.98
C MET A 208 -3.83 -57.97 -3.49
N GLU A 209 -2.84 -58.24 -4.34
CA GLU A 209 -2.57 -59.60 -4.83
C GLU A 209 -2.06 -60.52 -3.71
N CYS A 210 -1.20 -60.00 -2.84
CA CYS A 210 -0.63 -60.75 -1.72
C CYS A 210 -1.63 -60.94 -0.58
N SER A 211 -2.54 -59.98 -0.35
CA SER A 211 -3.58 -60.13 0.68
C SER A 211 -4.58 -61.23 0.31
N LYS A 212 -5.02 -61.30 -0.95
CA LYS A 212 -5.94 -62.34 -1.44
C LYS A 212 -5.38 -63.77 -1.39
N LYS A 213 -4.05 -63.93 -1.35
CA LYS A 213 -3.40 -65.24 -1.20
C LYS A 213 -3.25 -65.69 0.25
N GLN A 214 -3.50 -64.80 1.21
CA GLN A 214 -3.38 -65.08 2.65
C GLN A 214 -4.74 -65.21 3.37
N SER A 215 -5.83 -64.92 2.66
CA SER A 215 -7.23 -65.17 3.05
C SER A 215 -7.72 -66.50 2.50
#